data_AF-A0A0F5IY87-F1
#
_entry.id   AF-A0A0F5IY87-F1
#
_cell.length_a   1.000
_cell.length_b   1.000
_cell.length_c   1.000
_cell.angle_alpha   90.00
_cell.angle_beta   90.00
_cell.angle_gamma   90.00
#
_symmetry.space_group_name_H-M   'P 1'
#
loop_
_entity.id
_entity.type
_entity.pdbx_description
1 polymer ?
#
loop_
_entity_poly.entity_id
_entity_poly.type
_entity_poly.pdbx_seq_one_letter_code
_entity_poly.pdbx_strand_id
1 'polypeptide(L)' 'MSVKEKAGEFFLDIAKLVFGGIILSGIVNEPINKWVIYSLGVFFSFLLIMIGFVLIDSSKKKEVKS' A
#
# COMPACT_ATOMS: atom_id res chain seq x y z
N MET A 1 19.48 -2.28 7.87
CA MET A 1 18.26 -2.18 7.04
C MET A 1 18.61 -2.53 5.60
N SER A 2 18.08 -3.65 5.11
CA SER A 2 18.36 -4.09 3.74
C SER A 2 17.58 -3.24 2.72
N VAL A 3 18.04 -3.23 1.45
CA VAL A 3 17.32 -2.55 0.36
C VAL A 3 15.87 -3.04 0.23
N LYS A 4 15.62 -4.33 0.51
CA LYS A 4 14.27 -4.91 0.47
C LYS A 4 13.37 -4.40 1.58
N GLU A 5 13.93 -4.18 2.76
CA GLU A 5 13.21 -3.64 3.92
C GLU A 5 12.81 -2.18 3.65
N LYS A 6 13.73 -1.34 3.17
CA LYS A 6 13.43 0.03 2.76
C LYS A 6 12.38 0.10 1.64
N ALA A 7 12.50 -0.78 0.64
CA ALA A 7 11.51 -0.86 -0.43
C ALA A 7 10.14 -1.28 0.11
N GLY A 8 10.09 -2.26 1.02
CA GLY A 8 8.85 -2.68 1.66
C GLY A 8 8.18 -1.58 2.48
N GLU A 9 8.94 -0.82 3.27
CA GLU A 9 8.42 0.36 3.98
C GLU A 9 7.89 1.43 3.03
N PHE A 10 8.62 1.70 1.93
CA PHE A 10 8.16 2.61 0.89
C PHE A 10 6.82 2.18 0.27
N PHE A 11 6.62 0.88 0.01
CA PHE A 11 5.32 0.38 -0.45
C PHE A 11 4.20 0.58 0.57
N LEU A 12 4.49 0.40 1.86
CA LEU A 12 3.51 0.66 2.93
C LEU A 12 3.16 2.15 3.04
N ASP A 13 4.12 3.05 2.83
CA ASP A 13 3.86 4.49 2.83
C ASP A 13 3.03 4.93 1.62
N ILE A 14 3.30 4.39 0.43
CA ILE A 14 2.42 4.60 -0.74
C ILE A 14 1.01 4.08 -0.44
N ALA A 15 0.87 2.91 0.19
CA ALA A 15 -0.44 2.38 0.54
C ALA A 15 -1.25 3.32 1.45
N LYS A 16 -0.59 3.98 2.42
CA LYS A 16 -1.21 5.01 3.27
C LYS A 16 -1.63 6.24 2.46
N LEU A 17 -0.81 6.68 1.49
CA LEU A 17 -1.16 7.79 0.61
C LEU A 17 -2.38 7.48 -0.27
N VAL A 18 -2.43 6.27 -0.84
CA VAL A 18 -3.58 5.80 -1.61
C VAL A 18 -4.83 5.77 -0.73
N PHE A 19 -4.73 5.28 0.51
CA PHE A 19 -5.85 5.27 1.45
C PHE A 19 -6.35 6.69 1.77
N GLY A 20 -5.44 7.64 1.99
CA GLY A 20 -5.78 9.05 2.14
C GLY A 20 -6.52 9.62 0.91
N GLY A 21 -6.07 9.26 -0.30
CA GLY A 21 -6.73 9.64 -1.55
C GLY A 21 -8.17 9.11 -1.67
N ILE A 22 -8.42 7.87 -1.21
CA ILE A 22 -9.77 7.28 -1.17
C ILE A 22 -10.68 8.09 -0.24
N ILE A 23 -10.22 8.40 0.97
CA ILE A 23 -11.00 9.20 1.93
C ILE A 23 -11.30 10.58 1.34
N LEU A 24 -10.28 11.24 0.76
CA LEU A 24 -10.43 12.55 0.14
C LEU A 24 -11.47 12.52 -0.99
N SER A 25 -11.42 11.50 -1.84
CA SER A 25 -12.40 11.31 -2.93
C SER A 25 -13.83 11.14 -2.44
N GLY A 26 -14.02 10.66 -1.20
CA GLY A 26 -15.35 10.52 -0.61
C GLY A 26 -15.99 11.85 -0.22
N ILE A 27 -15.14 12.82 0.17
CA ILE A 27 -15.54 14.16 0.61
C ILE A 27 -15.72 15.09 -0.60
N VAL A 28 -14.93 14.90 -1.67
CA VAL A 28 -15.07 15.68 -2.90
C VAL A 28 -16.42 15.36 -3.57
N ASN A 29 -17.17 16.41 -3.91
CA ASN A 29 -18.48 16.29 -4.53
C ASN A 29 -18.37 16.40 -6.06
N GLU A 30 -17.69 15.42 -6.65
CA GLU A 30 -17.51 15.29 -8.10
C GLU A 30 -18.57 14.31 -8.65
N PRO A 31 -19.11 14.53 -9.87
CA PRO A 31 -20.04 13.59 -10.51
C PRO A 31 -19.33 12.32 -11.03
N ILE A 32 -18.50 11.69 -10.20
CA ILE A 32 -17.77 10.46 -10.51
C ILE A 32 -18.39 9.31 -9.69
N ASN A 33 -18.40 8.11 -10.27
CA ASN A 33 -18.91 6.92 -9.59
C ASN A 33 -18.02 6.53 -8.40
N LYS A 34 -18.47 6.90 -7.19
CA LYS A 34 -17.77 6.64 -5.92
C LYS A 34 -17.51 5.15 -5.67
N TRP A 35 -18.40 4.27 -6.13
CA TRP A 35 -18.22 2.82 -5.97
C TRP A 35 -16.96 2.32 -6.68
N VAL A 36 -16.68 2.83 -7.87
CA VAL A 36 -15.49 2.45 -8.65
C VAL A 36 -14.22 2.92 -7.94
N ILE A 37 -14.22 4.16 -7.44
CA ILE A 37 -13.06 4.72 -6.74
C ILE A 37 -12.79 3.94 -5.45
N TYR A 38 -13.81 3.65 -4.66
CA TYR A 38 -13.66 2.88 -3.43
C TYR A 38 -13.22 1.45 -3.70
N SER A 39 -13.82 0.76 -4.67
CA SER A 39 -13.44 -0.63 -4.97
C SER A 39 -12.00 -0.72 -5.47
N LEU A 40 -11.62 0.17 -6.41
CA LEU A 40 -10.31 0.14 -7.03
C LEU A 40 -9.23 0.61 -6.04
N GLY A 41 -9.51 1.68 -5.30
CA GLY A 41 -8.61 2.20 -4.28
C GLY A 41 -8.35 1.20 -3.16
N VAL A 42 -9.39 0.56 -2.61
CA VAL A 42 -9.23 -0.46 -1.57
C VAL A 42 -8.44 -1.65 -2.10
N PHE A 43 -8.74 -2.12 -3.32
CA PHE A 43 -8.02 -3.21 -3.96
C PHE A 43 -6.51 -2.91 -4.10
N PHE A 44 -6.15 -1.75 -4.65
CA PHE A 44 -4.75 -1.36 -4.81
C PHE A 44 -4.04 -1.11 -3.48
N SER A 45 -4.73 -0.52 -2.50
CA SER A 45 -4.18 -0.31 -1.15
C SER A 45 -3.82 -1.65 -0.49
N PHE A 46 -4.72 -2.65 -0.53
CA PHE A 46 -4.44 -3.99 -0.03
C PHE A 46 -3.30 -4.68 -0.78
N LEU A 47 -3.22 -4.55 -2.11
CA LEU A 47 -2.12 -5.10 -2.91
C LEU A 47 -0.76 -4.53 -2.49
N LEU A 48 -0.67 -3.20 -2.32
CA LEU A 48 0.56 -2.53 -1.91
C LEU A 48 0.98 -2.94 -0.50
N ILE A 49 0.01 -3.10 0.42
CA ILE A 49 0.27 -3.59 1.78
C ILE A 49 0.85 -5.00 1.76
N MET A 50 0.24 -5.92 0.97
CA MET A 50 0.73 -7.29 0.84
C MET A 50 2.14 -7.33 0.26
N ILE A 51 2.42 -6.55 -0.79
CA ILE A 51 3.77 -6.44 -1.38
C ILE A 51 4.76 -5.91 -0.35
N GLY A 52 4.41 -4.82 0.35
CA GLY A 52 5.25 -4.22 1.39
C GLY A 52 5.62 -5.23 2.49
N PHE A 53 4.64 -5.96 3.02
CA PHE A 53 4.89 -6.99 4.03
C PHE A 53 5.71 -8.16 3.50
N VAL A 54 5.45 -8.64 2.28
CA VAL A 54 6.24 -9.73 1.67
C VAL A 54 7.70 -9.31 1.49
N LEU A 55 7.98 -8.06 1.09
CA LEU A 55 9.34 -7.55 0.96
C LEU A 55 10.07 -7.47 2.31
N ILE A 56 9.38 -7.00 3.36
CA ILE A 56 9.94 -6.92 4.72
C ILE A 56 10.21 -8.31 5.29
N ASP A 57 9.24 -9.25 5.20
CA ASP A 57 9.40 -10.63 5.68
C ASP A 57 10.53 -11.35 4.94
N SER A 58 10.59 -11.18 3.62
CA SER A 58 11.67 -11.73 2.77
C SER A 58 13.04 -11.15 3.10
N SER A 59 13.10 -9.93 3.63
CA SER A 59 14.35 -9.33 4.13
C SER A 59 14.78 -10.01 5.43
N LYS A 60 13.87 -10.15 6.40
CA LYS A 60 14.17 -10.75 7.71
C LYS A 60 14.56 -12.22 7.61
N LYS A 61 13.91 -13.01 6.75
CA LYS A 61 14.28 -14.43 6.52
C LYS A 61 15.69 -14.62 5.95
N LYS A 62 16.25 -13.62 5.26
CA LYS A 62 17.63 -13.69 4.74
C LYS A 62 18.68 -13.39 5.81
N GLU A 63 18.39 -12.52 6.78
CA GLU A 63 19.30 -12.24 7.89
C GLU A 63 19.41 -13.41 8.88
N VAL A 64 18.35 -14.22 9.04
CA VAL A 64 18.35 -15.39 9.94
C VAL A 64 19.06 -16.62 9.36
N LYS A 65 19.31 -16.64 8.04
CA LYS A 65 19.94 -17.77 7.32
C LYS A 65 21.41 -17.54 6.95
N SER A 66 21.96 -16.36 7.23
CA SER A 66 23.37 -16.00 6.97
C SER A 66 24.16 -15.95 8.27
#